data_AF-A0A8T0E5R0-F1
#
_entry.id   AF-A0A8T0E5R0-F1
#
_cell.length_a   1.000
_cell.length_b   1.000
_cell.length_c   1.000
_cell.angle_alpha   90.00
_cell.angle_beta   90.00
_cell.angle_gamma   90.00
#
_symmetry.space_group_name_H-M   'P 1'
#
loop_
_entity.id
_entity.type
_entity.pdbx_description
1 polymer ?
#
loop_
_entity_poly.entity_id
_entity_poly.type
_entity_poly.pdbx_seq_one_letter_code
_entity_poly.pdbx_strand_id
1 'polypeptide(L)'
;MDLQLVWATILLILHSVLCKAEGDVTESTLKVGPPPIHGPPEPDLLLQRCYGHWGCFSIGEPFLSIYRPVNLFPLHPDVLDVKFFLKTRSNPDLFTRLRPESNESFVQQSLDPKEEVKFIVHGYLEHGHQKWIQDMIRELLTKDNFNVISVDWVFGAAPPYTQAVANARMVGVVLAEFIELLHITLK
;
A
#
# COMPACT_ATOMS: atom_id res chain seq x y z
N MET A 1 7.86 -22.53 -15.80
CA MET A 1 7.79 -21.09 -15.47
C MET A 1 7.09 -21.01 -14.13
N ASP A 2 7.89 -20.99 -13.08
CA ASP A 2 7.53 -21.51 -11.77
C ASP A 2 6.63 -20.57 -10.96
N LEU A 3 5.45 -21.08 -10.62
CA LEU A 3 4.49 -20.49 -9.69
C LEU A 3 5.09 -20.32 -8.27
N GLN A 4 6.21 -20.97 -7.96
CA GLN A 4 6.87 -20.89 -6.66
C GLN A 4 7.57 -19.54 -6.38
N LEU A 5 7.96 -18.78 -7.41
CA LEU A 5 8.62 -17.48 -7.19
C LEU A 5 7.66 -16.40 -6.70
N VAL A 6 6.37 -16.47 -7.08
CA VAL A 6 5.37 -15.44 -6.72
C VAL A 6 4.99 -15.51 -5.23
N TRP A 7 4.98 -16.71 -4.65
CA TRP A 7 4.72 -16.92 -3.23
C TRP A 7 5.90 -16.46 -2.34
N ALA A 8 7.13 -16.54 -2.83
CA ALA A 8 8.30 -16.06 -2.10
C ALA A 8 8.30 -14.53 -1.93
N THR A 9 7.79 -13.78 -2.92
CA THR A 9 7.73 -12.31 -2.87
C THR A 9 6.69 -11.79 -1.88
N ILE A 10 5.55 -12.48 -1.73
CA ILE A 10 4.49 -12.09 -0.79
C ILE A 10 4.91 -12.33 0.66
N LEU A 11 5.64 -13.43 0.94
CA LEU A 11 6.15 -13.73 2.29
C LEU A 11 7.30 -12.81 2.70
N LEU A 12 8.17 -12.40 1.75
CA LEU A 12 9.29 -11.51 2.03
C LEU A 12 8.85 -10.08 2.38
N ILE A 13 7.74 -9.59 1.82
CA ILE A 13 7.22 -8.26 2.16
C ILE A 13 6.70 -8.23 3.61
N LEU A 14 6.04 -9.30 4.08
CA LEU A 14 5.51 -9.35 5.45
C LEU A 14 6.63 -9.47 6.51
N HIS A 15 7.72 -10.18 6.22
CA HIS A 15 8.84 -10.33 7.16
C HIS A 15 9.77 -9.10 7.20
N SER A 16 9.83 -8.31 6.12
CA SER A 16 10.66 -7.10 6.05
C SER A 16 10.05 -5.91 6.81
N VAL A 17 8.72 -5.83 6.86
CA VAL A 17 8.00 -4.72 7.52
C VAL A 17 8.02 -4.83 9.04
N LEU A 18 8.14 -6.05 9.59
CA LEU A 18 8.15 -6.27 11.04
C LEU A 18 9.53 -6.21 11.70
N CYS A 19 10.62 -6.09 10.93
CA CYS A 19 12.00 -6.19 11.46
C CYS A 19 12.79 -4.86 11.48
N LYS A 20 12.15 -3.70 11.32
CA LYS A 20 12.85 -2.41 11.30
C LYS A 20 12.17 -1.37 12.19
N ALA A 21 11.96 -1.71 13.46
CA ALA A 21 11.56 -0.77 14.49
C ALA A 21 12.38 -0.97 15.76
N GLU A 22 13.71 -0.86 15.66
CA GLU A 22 14.59 -0.66 16.81
C GLU A 22 15.90 -0.05 16.32
N GLY A 23 16.03 1.26 16.51
CA GLY A 23 17.19 2.06 16.15
C GLY A 23 16.99 3.46 16.70
N ASP A 24 17.73 3.78 17.76
CA ASP A 24 17.69 5.02 18.54
C ASP A 24 17.56 6.30 17.71
N VAL A 25 16.52 7.08 18.03
CA VAL A 25 16.43 8.50 17.63
C VAL A 25 17.34 9.28 18.58
N THR A 26 18.61 9.43 18.23
CA THR A 26 19.42 10.50 18.83
C THR A 26 19.12 11.81 18.11
N GLU A 27 18.47 12.70 18.84
CA GLU A 27 18.16 14.09 18.53
C GLU A 27 19.42 14.87 18.13
N SER A 28 19.71 14.97 16.83
CA SER A 28 20.59 16.00 16.30
C SER A 28 19.72 17.13 15.74
N THR A 29 19.76 18.25 16.43
CA THR A 29 18.99 19.47 16.20
C THR A 29 19.13 19.97 14.75
N LEU A 30 18.10 19.77 13.93
CA LEU A 30 18.02 20.35 12.58
C LEU A 30 17.75 21.86 12.70
N LYS A 31 18.80 22.67 12.81
CA LYS A 31 18.68 24.12 12.61
C LYS A 31 18.48 24.37 11.12
N VAL A 32 17.22 24.48 10.68
CA VAL A 32 16.89 24.89 9.31
C VAL A 32 17.15 26.39 9.20
N GLY A 33 18.33 26.75 8.70
CA GLY A 33 18.62 28.10 8.20
C GLY A 33 17.94 28.33 6.84
N PRO A 34 17.73 29.59 6.43
CA PRO A 34 17.19 29.89 5.10
C PRO A 34 18.12 29.34 4.00
N PRO A 35 17.56 28.88 2.85
CA PRO A 35 18.35 28.27 1.80
C PRO A 35 19.38 29.27 1.22
N PRO A 36 20.61 28.83 0.89
CA PRO A 36 21.62 29.69 0.31
C PRO A 36 21.17 30.20 -1.06
N ILE A 37 21.14 31.52 -1.22
CA ILE A 37 20.64 32.22 -2.41
C ILE A 37 21.57 32.00 -3.64
N HIS A 38 22.80 31.53 -3.43
CA HIS A 38 23.76 31.24 -4.49
C HIS A 38 24.58 29.97 -4.19
N GLY A 39 23.98 28.81 -4.44
CA GLY A 39 24.66 27.51 -4.50
C GLY A 39 23.93 26.56 -5.45
N PRO A 40 24.60 25.55 -6.03
CA PRO A 40 23.90 24.50 -6.75
C PRO A 40 22.90 23.82 -5.80
N PRO A 41 21.67 23.48 -6.24
CA PRO A 41 20.70 22.82 -5.38
C PRO A 41 21.31 21.55 -4.79
N GLU A 42 21.13 21.31 -3.49
CA GLU A 42 21.60 20.07 -2.86
C GLU A 42 21.06 18.86 -3.64
N PRO A 43 21.91 17.88 -3.98
CA PRO A 43 21.55 16.77 -4.86
C PRO A 43 20.35 15.94 -4.36
N ASP A 44 20.10 15.93 -3.05
CA ASP A 44 18.98 15.20 -2.44
C ASP A 44 17.61 15.80 -2.77
N LEU A 45 17.52 17.11 -3.06
CA LEU A 45 16.24 17.75 -3.39
C LEU A 45 15.73 17.39 -4.80
N LEU A 46 16.62 16.99 -5.73
CA LEU A 46 16.22 16.59 -7.08
C LEU A 46 15.74 15.14 -7.16
N LEU A 47 16.21 14.29 -6.25
CA LEU A 47 15.89 12.86 -6.22
C LEU A 47 14.71 12.54 -5.30
N GLN A 48 14.15 13.53 -4.60
CA GLN A 48 13.07 13.33 -3.64
C GLN A 48 11.81 14.10 -4.04
N ARG A 49 10.64 13.49 -3.81
CA ARG A 49 9.33 14.14 -3.96
C ARG A 49 8.41 13.78 -2.81
N CYS A 50 7.78 14.78 -2.21
CA CYS A 50 6.87 14.62 -1.07
C CYS A 50 5.41 14.78 -1.48
N TYR A 51 4.52 14.04 -0.82
CA TYR A 51 3.09 13.97 -1.09
C TYR A 51 2.34 14.21 0.22
N GLY A 52 2.38 15.44 0.76
CA GLY A 52 1.67 15.78 1.99
C GLY A 52 1.97 14.81 3.14
N HIS A 53 0.91 14.27 3.76
CA HIS A 53 1.01 13.31 4.87
C HIS A 53 1.44 11.91 4.45
N TRP A 54 1.39 11.57 3.16
CA TRP A 54 1.91 10.30 2.63
C TRP A 54 3.44 10.23 2.56
N GLY A 55 4.13 11.30 2.96
CA GLY A 55 5.58 11.34 3.10
C GLY A 55 6.33 11.56 1.78
N CYS A 56 7.63 11.25 1.80
CA CYS A 56 8.56 11.56 0.73
C CYS A 56 9.16 10.31 0.09
N PHE A 57 9.27 10.32 -1.23
CA PHE A 57 9.76 9.20 -2.04
C PHE A 57 11.03 9.61 -2.77
N SER A 58 12.10 8.86 -2.54
CA SER A 58 13.35 8.99 -3.28
C SER A 58 13.34 8.14 -4.55
N ILE A 59 13.88 8.67 -5.65
CA ILE A 59 14.23 7.90 -6.85
C ILE A 59 15.70 7.48 -6.88
N GLY A 60 16.52 7.95 -5.93
CA GLY A 60 17.88 7.47 -5.70
C GLY A 60 17.93 6.18 -4.88
N GLU A 61 19.07 5.90 -4.27
CA GLU A 61 19.25 4.78 -3.33
C GLU A 61 18.23 4.86 -2.17
N PRO A 62 17.70 3.72 -1.68
CA PRO A 62 17.98 2.33 -2.07
C PRO A 62 17.12 1.84 -3.26
N PHE A 63 16.34 2.73 -3.89
CA PHE A 63 15.39 2.35 -4.93
C PHE A 63 15.99 2.41 -6.34
N LEU A 64 17.19 2.96 -6.49
CA LEU A 64 18.01 2.84 -7.69
C LEU A 64 18.98 1.67 -7.51
N SER A 65 19.06 0.76 -8.46
CA SER A 65 20.09 -0.29 -8.47
C SER A 65 20.28 -0.85 -9.88
N ILE A 66 21.27 -1.73 -10.08
CA ILE A 66 21.44 -2.44 -11.36
C ILE A 66 20.21 -3.28 -11.76
N TYR A 67 19.39 -3.70 -10.78
CA TYR A 67 18.15 -4.46 -11.01
C TYR A 67 16.92 -3.55 -11.18
N ARG A 68 17.04 -2.26 -10.83
CA ARG A 68 16.03 -1.23 -11.07
C ARG A 68 16.70 0.02 -11.66
N PRO A 69 17.17 -0.07 -12.93
CA PRO A 69 17.93 1.02 -13.56
C PRO A 69 17.06 2.23 -13.90
N VAL A 70 15.73 2.03 -14.01
CA VAL A 70 14.75 3.08 -14.22
C VAL A 70 13.84 3.12 -12.99
N ASN A 71 13.95 4.20 -12.23
CA ASN A 71 13.13 4.45 -11.05
C ASN A 71 12.40 5.77 -11.21
N LEU A 72 11.08 5.75 -11.00
CA LEU A 72 10.19 6.89 -11.23
C LEU A 72 9.55 7.29 -9.91
N PHE A 73 9.14 8.55 -9.81
CA PHE A 73 8.28 8.95 -8.69
C PHE A 73 6.92 8.25 -8.81
N PRO A 74 6.31 7.80 -7.69
CA PRO A 74 4.93 7.30 -7.75
C PRO A 74 3.97 8.38 -8.24
N LEU A 75 2.84 7.99 -8.80
CA LEU A 75 1.76 8.93 -9.05
C LEU A 75 1.12 9.37 -7.72
N HIS A 76 0.45 10.53 -7.73
CA HIS A 76 -0.28 11.03 -6.57
C HIS A 76 -1.40 10.05 -6.17
N PRO A 77 -1.69 9.84 -4.88
CA PRO A 77 -2.74 8.93 -4.40
C PRO A 77 -4.09 9.09 -5.10
N ASP A 78 -4.54 10.32 -5.35
CA ASP A 78 -5.77 10.62 -6.10
C ASP A 78 -5.82 9.99 -7.49
N VAL A 79 -4.66 9.84 -8.15
CA VAL A 79 -4.56 9.21 -9.47
C VAL A 79 -4.52 7.69 -9.35
N LEU A 80 -3.95 7.17 -8.27
CA LEU A 80 -3.91 5.73 -8.00
C LEU A 80 -5.30 5.19 -7.65
N ASP A 81 -6.15 6.03 -7.02
CA ASP A 81 -7.55 5.75 -6.66
C ASP A 81 -7.70 4.34 -6.06
N VAL A 82 -6.91 4.08 -5.02
CA VAL A 82 -6.89 2.80 -4.31
C VAL A 82 -8.23 2.59 -3.60
N LYS A 83 -8.88 1.45 -3.88
CA LYS A 83 -10.19 1.10 -3.33
C LYS A 83 -10.09 -0.15 -2.48
N PHE A 84 -10.86 -0.15 -1.41
CA PHE A 84 -10.98 -1.27 -0.49
C PHE A 84 -12.38 -1.86 -0.61
N PHE A 85 -12.48 -3.13 -0.96
CA PHE A 85 -13.75 -3.82 -1.11
C PHE A 85 -13.85 -4.99 -0.14
N LEU A 86 -14.80 -4.91 0.78
CA LEU A 86 -15.05 -5.92 1.79
C LEU A 86 -15.98 -7.02 1.28
N LYS A 87 -15.62 -8.26 1.61
CA LYS A 87 -16.47 -9.44 1.59
C LYS A 87 -16.41 -10.17 2.93
N THR A 88 -17.57 -10.62 3.37
CA THR A 88 -17.76 -11.38 4.60
C THR A 88 -18.66 -12.58 4.32
N ARG A 89 -18.71 -13.55 5.24
CA ARG A 89 -19.60 -14.72 5.11
C ARG A 89 -21.09 -14.33 5.09
N SER A 90 -21.46 -13.23 5.74
CA SER A 90 -22.84 -12.71 5.73
C SER A 90 -23.24 -12.10 4.39
N ASN A 91 -22.27 -11.68 3.57
CA ASN A 91 -22.51 -11.08 2.28
C ASN A 91 -21.44 -11.51 1.24
N PRO A 92 -21.39 -12.80 0.88
CA PRO A 92 -20.28 -13.36 0.11
C PRO A 92 -20.30 -12.93 -1.37
N ASP A 93 -21.45 -12.48 -1.88
CA ASP A 93 -21.61 -12.12 -3.30
C ASP A 93 -21.39 -10.63 -3.57
N LEU A 94 -21.54 -9.77 -2.56
CA LEU A 94 -21.42 -8.32 -2.72
C LEU A 94 -20.03 -7.82 -2.31
N PHE A 95 -19.41 -7.01 -3.17
CA PHE A 95 -18.24 -6.21 -2.79
C PHE A 95 -18.71 -4.88 -2.18
N THR A 96 -18.59 -4.75 -0.86
CA THR A 96 -18.92 -3.51 -0.16
C THR A 96 -17.72 -2.56 -0.19
N ARG A 97 -17.82 -1.43 -0.89
CA ARG A 97 -16.73 -0.43 -0.95
C ARG A 97 -16.60 0.29 0.40
N LEU A 98 -15.45 0.12 1.05
CA LEU A 98 -15.05 0.89 2.22
C LEU A 98 -14.48 2.24 1.78
N ARG A 99 -14.88 3.33 2.45
CA ARG A 99 -14.46 4.70 2.13
C ARG A 99 -13.84 5.36 3.36
N PRO A 100 -12.52 5.22 3.57
CA PRO A 100 -11.83 5.67 4.78
C PRO A 100 -12.01 7.17 5.02
N GLU A 101 -11.87 7.97 3.96
CA GLU A 101 -11.88 9.44 4.02
C GLU A 101 -13.25 10.07 4.38
N SER A 102 -14.34 9.32 4.23
CA SER A 102 -15.70 9.89 4.30
C SER A 102 -16.54 9.40 5.45
N ASN A 103 -16.23 8.23 6.03
CA ASN A 103 -17.13 7.60 6.98
C ASN A 103 -16.49 6.48 7.82
N GLU A 104 -15.73 6.83 8.85
CA GLU A 104 -15.19 5.88 9.85
C GLU A 104 -16.29 4.99 10.44
N SER A 105 -17.47 5.56 10.73
CA SER A 105 -18.60 4.81 11.28
C SER A 105 -19.13 3.72 10.35
N PHE A 106 -19.06 3.93 9.03
CA PHE A 106 -19.46 2.93 8.04
C PHE A 106 -18.44 1.79 7.96
N VAL A 107 -17.15 2.09 8.10
CA VAL A 107 -16.10 1.07 8.17
C VAL A 107 -16.35 0.18 9.39
N GLN A 108 -16.61 0.78 10.55
CA GLN A 108 -16.94 0.05 11.79
C GLN A 108 -18.20 -0.82 11.66
N GLN A 109 -19.25 -0.31 11.03
CA GLN A 109 -20.51 -1.06 10.85
C GLN A 109 -20.41 -2.18 9.82
N SER A 110 -19.48 -2.07 8.86
CA SER A 110 -19.34 -3.04 7.78
C SER A 110 -18.48 -4.24 8.17
N LEU A 111 -17.54 -4.05 9.10
CA LEU A 111 -16.59 -5.05 9.56
C LEU A 111 -17.08 -5.72 10.85
N ASP A 112 -16.84 -7.01 11.01
CA ASP A 112 -17.03 -7.69 12.31
C ASP A 112 -15.74 -7.53 13.14
N PRO A 113 -15.74 -6.76 14.25
CA PRO A 113 -14.53 -6.50 15.04
C PRO A 113 -13.98 -7.75 15.73
N LYS A 114 -14.75 -8.86 15.81
CA LYS A 114 -14.29 -10.11 16.42
C LYS A 114 -13.52 -11.00 15.43
N GLU A 115 -13.64 -10.72 14.15
CA GLU A 115 -13.14 -11.60 13.09
C GLU A 115 -11.87 -11.04 12.45
N GLU A 116 -10.94 -11.92 12.06
CA GLU A 116 -9.66 -11.49 11.50
C GLU A 116 -9.85 -10.80 10.13
N VAL A 117 -9.04 -9.77 9.87
CA VAL A 117 -9.00 -9.08 8.57
C VAL A 117 -7.98 -9.74 7.66
N LYS A 118 -8.38 -10.05 6.42
CA LYS A 118 -7.50 -10.63 5.39
C LYS A 118 -7.47 -9.72 4.17
N PHE A 119 -6.29 -9.21 3.81
CA PHE A 119 -6.11 -8.38 2.62
C PHE A 119 -5.69 -9.23 1.42
N ILE A 120 -6.29 -8.98 0.27
CA ILE A 120 -5.87 -9.53 -1.02
C ILE A 120 -5.56 -8.37 -1.95
N VAL A 121 -4.31 -8.28 -2.41
CA VAL A 121 -3.81 -7.19 -3.26
C VAL A 121 -3.44 -7.77 -4.61
N HIS A 122 -4.01 -7.24 -5.69
CA HIS A 122 -3.71 -7.71 -7.05
C HIS A 122 -2.38 -7.17 -7.58
N GLY A 123 -1.92 -7.70 -8.72
CA GLY A 123 -0.65 -7.34 -9.34
C GLY A 123 -0.76 -6.40 -10.54
N TYR A 124 0.30 -6.42 -11.35
CA TYR A 124 0.45 -5.64 -12.58
C TYR A 124 -0.61 -6.00 -13.63
N LEU A 125 -1.21 -4.99 -14.27
CA LEU A 125 -2.29 -5.14 -15.28
C LEU A 125 -3.54 -5.89 -14.79
N GLU A 126 -3.73 -6.01 -13.47
CA GLU A 126 -4.91 -6.63 -12.85
C GLU A 126 -5.81 -5.59 -12.17
N HIS A 127 -6.92 -6.07 -11.59
CA HIS A 127 -7.87 -5.28 -10.80
C HIS A 127 -8.40 -6.10 -9.62
N GLY A 128 -9.01 -5.46 -8.62
CA GLY A 128 -9.47 -6.10 -7.39
C GLY A 128 -10.65 -7.10 -7.53
N HIS A 129 -11.12 -7.37 -8.74
CA HIS A 129 -12.24 -8.29 -9.00
C HIS A 129 -11.84 -9.48 -9.88
N GLN A 130 -10.53 -9.75 -10.04
CA GLN A 130 -10.06 -10.89 -10.82
C GLN A 130 -10.64 -12.21 -10.29
N LYS A 131 -10.81 -13.18 -11.20
CA LYS A 131 -11.39 -14.48 -10.85
C LYS A 131 -10.62 -15.16 -9.71
N TRP A 132 -9.29 -15.13 -9.74
CA TRP A 132 -8.47 -15.74 -8.68
C TRP A 132 -8.67 -15.07 -7.32
N ILE A 133 -8.96 -13.76 -7.28
CA ILE A 133 -9.29 -13.04 -6.04
C ILE A 133 -10.64 -13.53 -5.52
N GLN A 134 -11.64 -13.61 -6.38
CA GLN A 134 -12.97 -14.09 -6.00
C GLN A 134 -12.93 -15.54 -5.49
N ASP A 135 -12.16 -16.40 -6.17
CA ASP A 135 -11.96 -17.78 -5.77
C ASP A 135 -11.22 -17.86 -4.42
N MET A 136 -10.17 -17.06 -4.21
CA MET A 136 -9.46 -16.98 -2.93
C MET A 136 -10.36 -16.49 -1.79
N ILE A 137 -11.18 -15.46 -2.03
CA ILE A 137 -12.16 -14.97 -1.06
C ILE A 137 -13.14 -16.10 -0.69
N ARG A 138 -13.64 -16.84 -1.67
CA ARG A 138 -14.57 -17.95 -1.43
C ARG A 138 -13.92 -19.02 -0.55
N GLU A 139 -12.69 -19.42 -0.83
CA GLU A 139 -11.98 -20.43 -0.02
C GLU A 139 -11.71 -19.94 1.40
N LEU A 140 -11.32 -18.67 1.58
CA LEU A 140 -11.14 -18.08 2.90
C LEU A 140 -12.43 -18.09 3.71
N LEU A 141 -13.54 -17.65 3.11
CA LEU A 141 -14.86 -17.59 3.77
C LEU A 141 -15.51 -18.98 3.96
N THR A 142 -15.05 -20.00 3.22
CA THR A 142 -15.42 -21.40 3.45
C THR A 142 -14.69 -21.96 4.68
N LYS A 143 -13.44 -21.52 4.90
CA LYS A 143 -12.60 -21.99 6.00
C LYS A 143 -13.02 -21.41 7.35
N ASP A 144 -13.29 -20.11 7.43
CA ASP A 144 -13.68 -19.43 8.66
C ASP A 144 -14.40 -18.10 8.39
N ASN A 145 -14.85 -17.44 9.46
CA ASN A 145 -15.29 -16.05 9.40
C ASN A 145 -14.09 -15.12 9.27
N PHE A 146 -14.08 -14.33 8.19
CA PHE A 146 -13.09 -13.29 7.99
C PHE A 146 -13.73 -12.03 7.43
N ASN A 147 -13.10 -10.91 7.74
CA ASN A 147 -13.26 -9.67 7.00
C ASN A 147 -12.27 -9.67 5.83
N VAL A 148 -12.68 -10.15 4.66
CA VAL A 148 -11.76 -10.24 3.51
C VAL A 148 -11.86 -8.97 2.67
N ILE A 149 -10.75 -8.24 2.55
CA ILE A 149 -10.67 -6.95 1.86
C ILE A 149 -9.84 -7.11 0.59
N SER A 150 -10.49 -6.99 -0.56
CA SER A 150 -9.80 -6.85 -1.85
C SER A 150 -9.33 -5.40 -2.02
N VAL A 151 -8.05 -5.22 -2.33
CA VAL A 151 -7.41 -3.93 -2.56
C VAL A 151 -7.25 -3.74 -4.07
N ASP A 152 -8.02 -2.81 -4.63
CA ASP A 152 -8.04 -2.48 -6.05
C ASP A 152 -7.26 -1.19 -6.30
N TRP A 153 -6.13 -1.31 -6.98
CA TRP A 153 -5.25 -0.22 -7.40
C TRP A 153 -5.00 -0.26 -8.92
N VAL A 154 -6.00 -0.70 -9.68
CA VAL A 154 -5.95 -0.89 -11.15
C VAL A 154 -5.35 0.29 -11.90
N PHE A 155 -5.67 1.53 -11.52
CA PHE A 155 -5.12 2.74 -12.17
C PHE A 155 -3.62 2.91 -11.93
N GLY A 156 -3.13 2.51 -10.75
CA GLY A 156 -1.71 2.47 -10.44
C GLY A 156 -0.97 1.29 -11.09
N ALA A 157 -1.68 0.19 -11.37
CA ALA A 157 -1.14 -1.05 -11.92
C ALA A 157 -1.09 -1.10 -13.46
N ALA A 158 -1.91 -0.30 -14.14
CA ALA A 158 -2.03 -0.27 -15.60
C ALA A 158 -0.89 0.41 -16.40
N PRO A 159 -0.17 1.42 -15.90
CA PRO A 159 0.92 2.10 -16.62
C PRO A 159 2.08 1.16 -17.01
N PRO A 160 3.11 1.63 -17.73
CA PRO A 160 4.31 0.83 -17.98
C PRO A 160 4.92 0.28 -16.67
N TYR A 161 5.50 -0.92 -16.73
CA TYR A 161 5.95 -1.67 -15.55
C TYR A 161 6.81 -0.86 -14.58
N THR A 162 7.73 -0.02 -15.07
CA THR A 162 8.58 0.85 -14.24
C THR A 162 7.77 1.84 -13.40
N GLN A 163 6.70 2.41 -13.97
CA GLN A 163 5.79 3.29 -13.25
C GLN A 163 4.89 2.50 -12.29
N ALA A 164 4.41 1.31 -12.67
CA ALA A 164 3.62 0.47 -11.77
C ALA A 164 4.42 0.03 -10.53
N VAL A 165 5.70 -0.33 -10.70
CA VAL A 165 6.63 -0.63 -9.60
C VAL A 165 6.84 0.60 -8.71
N ALA A 166 6.97 1.79 -9.29
CA ALA A 166 7.05 3.03 -8.51
C ALA A 166 5.78 3.29 -7.71
N ASN A 167 4.62 3.14 -8.34
CA ASN A 167 3.29 3.33 -7.76
C ASN A 167 3.02 2.38 -6.59
N ALA A 168 3.49 1.13 -6.67
CA ALA A 168 3.35 0.15 -5.59
C ALA A 168 3.88 0.67 -4.23
N ARG A 169 4.90 1.55 -4.25
CA ARG A 169 5.39 2.19 -3.02
C ARG A 169 4.34 3.09 -2.37
N MET A 170 3.65 3.90 -3.17
CA MET A 170 2.57 4.76 -2.69
C MET A 170 1.33 3.96 -2.30
N VAL A 171 0.98 2.91 -3.05
CA VAL A 171 -0.10 1.98 -2.68
C VAL A 171 0.17 1.34 -1.32
N GLY A 172 1.43 0.99 -1.03
CA GLY A 172 1.83 0.49 0.28
C GLY A 172 1.58 1.50 1.41
N VAL A 173 1.85 2.78 1.18
CA VAL A 173 1.56 3.84 2.17
C VAL A 173 0.06 4.01 2.37
N VAL A 174 -0.74 4.07 1.29
CA VAL A 174 -2.20 4.18 1.37
C VAL A 174 -2.82 2.98 2.07
N LEU A 175 -2.31 1.77 1.82
CA LEU A 175 -2.74 0.56 2.52
C LEU A 175 -2.37 0.59 4.01
N ALA A 176 -1.16 1.07 4.36
CA ALA A 176 -0.74 1.19 5.75
C ALA A 176 -1.62 2.18 6.53
N GLU A 177 -1.95 3.33 5.93
CA GLU A 177 -2.88 4.31 6.50
C GLU A 177 -4.27 3.70 6.75
N PHE A 178 -4.76 2.90 5.79
CA PHE A 178 -6.02 2.20 5.97
C PHE A 178 -5.96 1.15 7.11
N ILE A 179 -4.87 0.39 7.21
CA ILE A 179 -4.66 -0.58 8.30
C ILE A 179 -4.63 0.12 9.66
N GLU A 180 -3.98 1.28 9.76
CA GLU A 180 -3.95 2.06 10.99
C GLU A 180 -5.36 2.54 11.38
N LEU A 181 -6.15 3.02 10.41
CA LEU A 181 -7.55 3.39 10.63
C LEU A 181 -8.37 2.20 11.16
N LEU A 182 -8.19 1.00 10.59
CA LEU A 182 -8.83 -0.21 11.10
C LEU A 182 -8.37 -0.54 12.53
N HIS A 183 -7.08 -0.40 12.83
CA HIS A 183 -6.54 -0.66 14.15
C HIS A 183 -7.12 0.27 15.22
N ILE A 184 -7.42 1.52 14.86
CA ILE A 184 -8.07 2.49 15.75
C ILE A 184 -9.56 2.19 15.91
N THR A 185 -10.24 1.80 14.82
CA THR A 185 -11.71 1.66 14.76
C THR A 185 -12.21 0.31 15.32
N LEU A 186 -11.39 -0.74 15.28
CA LEU A 186 -11.76 -2.10 15.71
C LEU A 186 -11.32 -2.45 17.14
N LYS A 187 -10.77 -1.49 17.89
CA LYS A 187 -10.53 -1.62 19.35
C LYS A 187 -11.82 -1.44 20.15
#